data_AF-A0A0D6N3M0-F1
#
_entry.id   AF-A0A0D6N3M0-F1
#
_cell.length_a   1.000
_cell.length_b   1.000
_cell.length_c   1.000
_cell.angle_alpha   90.00
_cell.angle_beta   90.00
_cell.angle_gamma   90.00
#
_symmetry.space_group_name_H-M   'P 1'
#
loop_
_entity.id
_entity.type
_entity.pdbx_description
1 polymer ?
#
loop_
_entity_poly.entity_id
_entity_poly.type
_entity_poly.pdbx_seq_one_letter_code
_entity_poly.pdbx_strand_id
1 'polypeptide(L)'
;MAQPMQQIDLVAQQLRQGASAYAEQRVFTLLLNQDRQEAAVWLARMADKLDAAARELTAAGEMLAHAKVQLPVIIDAEFVEVRA
;
A
#
# COMPACT_ATOMS: atom_id res chain seq x y z
N MET A 1 -5.95 5.96 17.25
CA MET A 1 -4.69 5.83 16.49
C MET A 1 -5.03 5.22 15.15
N ALA A 2 -4.59 5.80 14.03
CA ALA A 2 -4.87 5.26 12.70
C ALA A 2 -4.17 3.90 12.52
N GLN A 3 -4.85 2.94 11.90
CA GLN A 3 -4.28 1.62 11.62
C GLN A 3 -3.14 1.75 10.60
N PRO A 4 -2.08 0.92 10.66
CA PRO A 4 -0.91 1.05 9.79
C PRO A 4 -1.23 1.14 8.29
N MET A 5 -2.24 0.42 7.77
CA MET A 5 -2.67 0.54 6.37
C MET A 5 -3.23 1.90 6.01
N GLN A 6 -4.05 2.47 6.89
CA GLN A 6 -4.59 3.82 6.70
C GLN A 6 -3.47 4.87 6.67
N GLN A 7 -2.34 4.62 7.35
CA GLN A 7 -1.17 5.49 7.30
C GLN A 7 -0.42 5.38 5.96
N ILE A 8 -0.28 4.17 5.40
CA ILE A 8 0.34 3.99 4.07
C ILE A 8 -0.50 4.68 3.00
N ASP A 9 -1.82 4.49 3.01
CA ASP A 9 -2.74 5.13 2.07
C ASP A 9 -2.66 6.66 2.18
N LEU A 10 -2.60 7.19 3.40
CA LEU A 10 -2.46 8.62 3.64
C LEU A 10 -1.15 9.17 3.06
N VAL A 11 -0.03 8.46 3.25
CA VAL A 11 1.27 8.88 2.71
C VAL A 11 1.25 8.85 1.18
N ALA A 12 0.67 7.82 0.56
CA ALA A 12 0.54 7.76 -0.90
C ALA A 12 -0.31 8.94 -1.45
N GLN A 13 -1.39 9.31 -0.76
CA GLN A 13 -2.19 10.49 -1.11
C GLN A 13 -1.39 11.79 -0.98
N GLN A 14 -0.62 11.95 0.09
CA GLN A 14 0.24 13.14 0.29
C GLN A 14 1.31 13.25 -0.80
N LEU A 15 1.92 12.14 -1.21
CA LEU A 15 2.88 12.11 -2.31
C LEU A 15 2.24 12.53 -3.64
N ARG A 16 1.01 12.10 -3.93
CA ARG A 16 0.27 12.54 -5.13
C ARG A 16 -0.05 14.03 -5.11
N GLN A 17 -0.48 14.56 -3.96
CA GLN A 17 -0.70 15.99 -3.80
C GLN A 17 0.59 16.79 -4.00
N GLY A 18 1.71 16.30 -3.44
CA GLY A 18 3.04 16.87 -3.68
C GLY A 18 3.43 16.83 -5.15
N ALA A 19 3.24 15.69 -5.83
CA ALA A 19 3.53 15.55 -7.25
C ALA A 19 2.77 16.57 -8.10
N SER A 20 1.47 16.75 -7.82
CA SER A 20 0.64 17.76 -8.48
C SER A 20 1.16 19.18 -8.23
N ALA A 21 1.53 19.51 -6.99
CA ALA A 21 2.04 20.83 -6.64
C ALA A 21 3.37 21.17 -7.35
N TYR A 22 4.23 20.17 -7.59
CA TYR A 22 5.46 20.35 -8.35
C TYR A 22 5.22 20.42 -9.87
N ALA A 23 4.18 19.74 -10.37
CA ALA A 23 3.82 19.78 -11.80
C ALA A 23 3.24 21.13 -12.23
N GLU A 24 2.50 21.83 -11.36
CA GLU A 24 1.94 23.15 -11.65
C GLU A 24 3.02 24.18 -11.96
N GLN A 25 2.97 24.86 -13.11
CA GLN A 25 3.86 25.99 -13.41
C GLN A 25 3.59 27.14 -12.42
N ARG A 26 4.64 27.57 -11.71
CA ARG A 26 4.58 28.71 -10.79
C ARG A 26 5.57 29.79 -11.23
N VAL A 27 5.12 31.04 -11.16
CA VAL A 27 5.86 32.22 -11.64
C VAL A 27 7.17 32.45 -10.86
N PHE A 28 7.24 32.00 -9.61
CA PHE A 28 8.43 32.07 -8.77
C PHE A 28 8.66 30.72 -8.07
N THR A 29 9.71 30.03 -8.49
CA THR A 29 10.20 28.82 -7.81
C THR A 29 11.71 28.87 -7.69
N LEU A 30 12.24 28.41 -6.55
CA LEU A 30 13.69 28.24 -6.35
C LEU A 30 14.29 27.18 -7.27
N LEU A 31 13.46 26.22 -7.72
CA LEU A 31 13.85 25.13 -8.60
C LEU A 31 13.61 25.49 -10.06
N LEU A 32 14.50 25.01 -10.94
CA LEU A 32 14.30 25.07 -12.38
C LEU A 32 13.09 24.21 -12.76
N ASN A 33 12.41 24.56 -13.85
CA ASN A 33 11.22 23.83 -14.30
C ASN A 33 11.47 22.33 -14.51
N GLN A 34 12.66 21.97 -14.99
CA GLN A 34 13.07 20.57 -15.18
C GLN A 34 13.13 19.81 -13.85
N ASP A 35 13.79 20.37 -12.82
CA ASP A 35 13.93 19.74 -11.51
C ASP A 35 12.57 19.54 -10.84
N ARG A 36 11.65 20.48 -11.00
CA ARG A 36 10.27 20.33 -10.49
C ARG A 36 9.54 19.19 -11.17
N GLN A 37 9.69 19.07 -12.49
CA GLN A 37 9.03 18.02 -13.24
C GLN A 37 9.61 16.65 -12.91
N GLU A 38 10.92 16.56 -12.69
CA GLU A 38 11.57 15.36 -12.18
C GLU A 38 11.08 14.99 -10.78
N ALA A 39 11.00 15.97 -9.86
CA ALA A 39 10.45 15.77 -8.53
C ALA A 39 8.98 15.30 -8.58
N ALA A 40 8.15 15.89 -9.43
CA ALA A 40 6.76 15.48 -9.63
C ALA A 40 6.65 14.03 -10.10
N VAL A 41 7.46 13.64 -11.10
CA VAL A 41 7.51 12.27 -11.61
C VAL A 41 7.98 11.29 -10.53
N TRP A 42 9.00 11.67 -9.75
CA TRP A 42 9.52 10.84 -8.69
C TRP A 42 8.50 10.61 -7.58
N LEU A 43 7.81 11.66 -7.13
CA LEU A 43 6.75 11.58 -6.13
C LEU A 43 5.58 10.71 -6.60
N ALA A 44 5.16 10.86 -7.85
CA ALA A 44 4.12 10.02 -8.45
C ALA A 44 4.52 8.54 -8.47
N ARG A 45 5.74 8.23 -8.93
CA ARG A 45 6.26 6.85 -8.94
C ARG A 45 6.35 6.24 -7.55
N MET A 46 6.70 7.04 -6.53
CA MET A 46 6.71 6.56 -5.15
C MET A 46 5.31 6.24 -4.63
N ALA A 47 4.33 7.10 -4.91
CA ALA A 47 2.94 6.84 -4.55
C ALA A 47 2.45 5.52 -5.18
N ASP A 48 2.76 5.28 -6.45
CA ASP A 48 2.35 4.06 -7.14
C ASP A 48 3.00 2.79 -6.55
N LYS A 49 4.28 2.89 -6.14
CA LYS A 49 4.97 1.79 -5.44
C LYS A 49 4.37 1.52 -4.06
N LEU A 50 3.99 2.56 -3.32
CA LEU A 50 3.33 2.40 -2.02
C LEU A 50 1.95 1.76 -2.17
N ASP A 51 1.16 2.17 -3.16
CA ASP A 51 -0.15 1.56 -3.45
C ASP A 51 -0.02 0.10 -3.88
N ALA A 52 1.06 -0.27 -4.59
CA ALA A 52 1.35 -1.65 -4.93
C ALA A 52 1.70 -2.47 -3.68
N ALA A 53 2.60 -1.96 -2.83
CA ALA A 53 2.99 -2.61 -1.59
C ALA A 53 1.82 -2.79 -0.61
N ALA A 54 0.93 -1.79 -0.50
CA ALA A 54 -0.27 -1.88 0.33
C ALA A 54 -1.24 -2.99 -0.14
N ARG A 55 -1.39 -3.14 -1.46
CA ARG A 55 -2.19 -4.22 -2.06
C ARG A 55 -1.58 -5.59 -1.81
N GLU A 56 -0.27 -5.74 -2.01
CA GLU A 56 0.44 -6.99 -1.73
C GLU A 56 0.33 -7.40 -0.26
N LEU A 57 0.48 -6.44 0.66
CA LEU A 57 0.38 -6.71 2.10
C LEU A 57 -1.04 -7.11 2.50
N THR A 58 -2.05 -6.47 1.91
CA THR A 58 -3.46 -6.80 2.15
C THR A 58 -3.76 -8.22 1.66
N ALA A 59 -3.33 -8.56 0.44
CA ALA A 59 -3.49 -9.91 -0.13
C ALA A 59 -2.77 -10.98 0.74
N ALA A 60 -1.55 -10.70 1.18
CA ALA A 60 -0.82 -11.60 2.08
C ALA A 60 -1.55 -11.78 3.43
N GLY A 61 -2.11 -10.70 3.98
CA GLY A 61 -2.93 -10.74 5.19
C GLY A 61 -4.20 -11.60 5.02
N GLU A 62 -4.89 -11.47 3.90
CA GLU A 62 -6.07 -12.29 3.56
C GLU A 62 -5.72 -13.77 3.41
N MET A 63 -4.61 -14.08 2.73
CA MET A 63 -4.11 -15.45 2.60
C MET A 63 -3.78 -16.06 3.97
N LEU A 64 -3.11 -15.32 4.84
CA LEU A 64 -2.80 -15.77 6.21
C LEU A 64 -4.06 -15.95 7.06
N ALA A 65 -5.04 -15.05 6.93
CA ALA A 65 -6.33 -15.17 7.61
C ALA A 65 -7.07 -16.43 7.14
N HIS A 66 -7.10 -16.70 5.84
CA HIS A 66 -7.72 -17.90 5.28
C HIS A 66 -7.00 -19.19 5.73
N ALA A 67 -5.67 -19.21 5.69
CA ALA A 67 -4.87 -20.34 6.17
C ALA A 67 -5.09 -20.61 7.67
N LYS A 68 -5.19 -19.55 8.49
CA LYS A 68 -5.51 -19.65 9.92
C LYS A 68 -6.93 -20.14 10.18
N VAL A 69 -7.89 -19.92 9.27
CA VAL A 69 -9.24 -20.49 9.35
C VAL A 69 -9.26 -21.96 8.93
N GLN A 70 -8.45 -22.35 7.95
CA GLN A 70 -8.38 -23.76 7.51
C GLN A 70 -7.65 -24.67 8.50
N LEU A 71 -6.57 -24.21 9.14
CA LEU A 71 -5.82 -24.99 10.13
C LEU A 71 -6.67 -25.62 11.25
N PRO A 72 -7.57 -24.88 11.94
CA PRO A 72 -8.46 -25.49 12.94
C PRO A 72 -9.49 -26.44 12.32
N VAL A 73 -9.93 -26.22 11.08
CA VAL A 73 -10.89 -27.11 10.40
C VAL A 73 -10.26 -28.46 10.03
N ILE A 74 -8.98 -28.47 9.62
CA ILE A 74 -8.26 -29.71 9.30
C ILE A 74 -8.02 -30.55 10.56
N ILE A 75 -7.67 -29.91 11.69
CA ILE A 75 -7.46 -30.63 12.95
C ILE A 75 -8.77 -31.29 13.43
N ASP A 76 -9.93 -30.66 13.27
CA ASP A 76 -11.21 -31.27 13.62
C ASP A 76 -11.63 -32.39 12.63
N ALA A 77 -11.34 -32.24 11.33
CA ALA A 77 -11.66 -33.26 10.33
C ALA A 77 -10.85 -34.56 10.51
N GLU A 78 -9.56 -34.46 10.82
CA GLU A 78 -8.67 -35.62 11.01
C GLU A 78 -8.96 -36.41 12.30
N PHE A 79 -9.59 -35.79 13.32
CA PHE A 79 -9.92 -36.47 14.58
C PHE A 79 -11.27 -37.21 14.57
N VAL A 80 -12.16 -36.95 13.61
CA VAL A 80 -13.45 -37.67 13.50
C VAL A 80 -13.28 -39.06 12.88
N GLU A 81 -12.32 -39.27 11.97
CA GLU A 81 -12.10 -40.57 11.32
C GLU A 81 -11.45 -41.64 12.22
N VAL A 82 -10.84 -41.27 13.35
CA VAL A 82 -10.17 -42.23 14.25
C VAL A 82 -11.14 -42.89 15.26
N ARG A 83 -12.41 -42.47 15.30
CA ARG A 83 -13.42 -43.01 16.23
C ARG A 83 -14.58 -43.78 15.57
N ALA A 84 -14.57 -43.96 14.25
CA ALA A 84 -15.60 -44.70 13.52
C ALA A 84 -15.29 -46.20 13.40
#